data_AF-A0AA43DIC6-F1
#
_entry.id   AF-A0AA43DIC6-F1
#
_cell.length_a   1.000
_cell.length_b   1.000
_cell.length_c   1.000
_cell.angle_alpha   90.00
_cell.angle_beta   90.00
_cell.angle_gamma   90.00
#
_symmetry.space_group_name_H-M   'P 1'
#
loop_
_entity.id
_entity.type
_entity.pdbx_description
1 polymer ?
#
loop_
_entity_poly.entity_id
_entity_poly.type
_entity_poly.pdbx_seq_one_letter_code
_entity_poly.pdbx_strand_id
1 'polypeptide(L)'
;MVPLLLYCSPNGMIRYWEGNAMEGTSNSFSAGQETAYQESLAGISLAESAAFQPQHVGRDIAAGLITGVMAIPLSVGIAMMSDYPIKVGLATVAFACLIGWINAWIKPGNFIGCPGIAAGLAPVLAMGVASFGMENMAFVIFLTAVMQAIIWKFNWQRYILLAVPAYLVEGLLAGIGLKIALKFSTFTYELPAELVAADTFLNGARLQMILISLAGLGLFVYLFTKFKYIQPAVPYFAIIGAGVLLAQFINVPMLHVEDVPLSVALPIPHFDSPLTWLYVVGFAAMLAIIDVIEQVMSNAAIQKIDPLKRECNSNNSLLAIWIANIGASFFGGMTNLDGLAKSTTNRLAGAYTKLS
;
A
#
# COMPACT_ATOMS: atom_id res chain seq x y z
N MET A 1 39.58 2.41 -14.14
CA MET A 1 38.60 3.18 -14.93
C MET A 1 38.47 2.52 -16.29
N VAL A 2 37.43 1.72 -16.50
CA VAL A 2 37.04 1.20 -17.81
C VAL A 2 35.65 1.79 -18.08
N PRO A 3 35.39 2.41 -19.25
CA PRO A 3 34.09 3.03 -19.51
C PRO A 3 33.04 1.93 -19.77
N LEU A 4 32.01 1.86 -18.93
CA LEU A 4 30.80 1.07 -19.21
C LEU A 4 30.01 1.77 -20.33
N LEU A 5 30.03 1.20 -21.53
CA LEU A 5 29.15 1.60 -22.62
C LEU A 5 27.79 0.92 -22.45
N LEU A 6 26.76 1.73 -22.19
CA LEU A 6 25.36 1.34 -22.19
C LEU A 6 24.86 1.23 -23.64
N TYR A 7 24.44 0.03 -24.06
CA TYR A 7 23.70 -0.13 -25.30
C TYR A 7 22.23 -0.47 -25.02
N CYS A 8 21.33 0.28 -25.65
CA CYS A 8 19.88 0.16 -25.47
C CYS A 8 19.31 -0.70 -26.62
N SER A 9 18.75 -1.86 -26.30
CA SER A 9 18.03 -2.68 -27.26
C SER A 9 16.64 -2.07 -27.57
N PRO A 10 16.09 -2.25 -28.79
CA PRO A 10 14.77 -1.71 -29.19
C PRO A 10 13.59 -2.05 -28.26
N ASN A 11 13.75 -3.05 -27.39
CA ASN A 11 12.72 -3.48 -26.44
C ASN A 11 12.86 -2.86 -25.03
N GLY A 12 13.71 -1.85 -24.85
CA GLY A 12 13.76 -1.05 -23.62
C GLY A 12 14.37 -1.72 -22.38
N MET A 13 15.03 -2.88 -22.53
CA MET A 13 15.79 -3.51 -21.46
C MET A 13 17.25 -3.00 -21.43
N ILE A 14 17.74 -2.63 -20.25
CA ILE A 14 19.16 -2.34 -19.99
C ILE A 14 19.82 -3.65 -19.54
N ARG A 15 20.86 -4.11 -20.25
CA ARG A 15 21.71 -5.23 -19.83
C ARG A 15 23.11 -4.73 -19.49
N TYR A 16 23.72 -5.33 -18.47
CA TYR A 16 25.13 -5.09 -18.11
C TYR A 16 26.02 -6.04 -18.91
N TRP A 17 27.09 -5.50 -19.51
CA TRP A 17 28.11 -6.30 -20.21
C TRP A 17 29.28 -6.53 -19.24
N GLU A 18 29.40 -7.73 -18.68
CA GLU A 18 30.61 -8.16 -17.96
C GLU A 18 31.58 -8.78 -18.97
N GLY A 19 32.65 -8.04 -19.27
CA GLY A 19 33.71 -8.52 -20.16
C GLY A 19 34.61 -9.51 -19.43
N ASN A 20 34.54 -10.78 -19.82
CA ASN A 20 35.66 -11.70 -19.72
C ASN A 20 35.81 -12.43 -21.05
N ALA A 21 36.90 -12.12 -21.74
CA ALA A 21 37.32 -12.83 -22.94
C ALA A 21 37.78 -14.25 -22.55
N MET A 22 37.29 -15.24 -23.27
CA MET A 22 37.97 -16.53 -23.44
C MET A 22 38.38 -16.62 -24.90
N GLU A 23 39.67 -16.41 -25.17
CA GLU A 23 40.31 -16.83 -26.41
C GLU A 23 40.29 -18.37 -26.47
N GLY A 24 39.93 -18.94 -27.61
CA GLY A 24 40.24 -20.34 -27.91
C GLY A 24 39.18 -21.10 -28.71
N THR A 25 39.52 -21.35 -29.97
CA THR A 25 39.06 -22.44 -30.85
C THR A 25 37.69 -22.29 -31.53
N SER A 26 37.77 -21.95 -32.82
CA SER A 26 36.74 -22.19 -33.82
C SER A 26 36.43 -23.69 -33.92
N ASN A 27 35.26 -24.11 -33.45
CA ASN A 27 34.64 -25.36 -33.88
C ASN A 27 33.20 -25.04 -34.26
N SER A 28 32.92 -25.17 -35.56
CA SER A 28 31.59 -25.15 -36.13
C SER A 28 30.75 -26.25 -35.48
N PHE A 29 29.76 -25.87 -34.67
CA PHE A 29 28.76 -26.80 -34.16
C PHE A 29 27.97 -27.39 -35.34
N SER A 30 27.89 -28.73 -35.40
CA SER A 30 27.09 -29.43 -36.39
C SER A 30 25.60 -29.33 -36.02
N ALA A 31 24.74 -29.19 -37.03
CA ALA A 31 23.29 -28.97 -36.89
C ALA A 31 22.52 -30.05 -36.07
N GLY A 32 23.17 -31.17 -35.72
CA GLY A 32 22.62 -32.21 -34.86
C GLY A 32 22.82 -31.98 -33.35
N GLN A 33 23.66 -31.02 -32.94
CA GLN A 33 23.86 -30.68 -31.52
C GLN A 33 22.98 -29.53 -31.03
N GLU A 34 22.52 -28.65 -31.92
CA GLU A 34 21.53 -27.61 -31.59
C GLU A 34 20.17 -28.21 -31.20
N THR A 35 19.77 -29.31 -31.84
CA THR A 35 18.50 -30.00 -31.57
C THR A 35 18.49 -30.67 -30.19
N ALA A 36 19.60 -31.29 -29.77
CA ALA A 36 19.71 -31.88 -28.43
C ALA A 36 19.80 -30.83 -27.30
N TYR A 37 20.40 -29.67 -27.56
CA TYR A 37 20.44 -28.58 -26.57
C TYR A 37 19.06 -27.90 -26.43
N GLN A 38 18.33 -27.73 -27.53
CA GLN A 38 16.96 -27.20 -27.52
C GLN A 38 15.94 -28.16 -26.87
N GLU A 39 16.10 -29.48 -26.98
CA GLU A 39 15.23 -30.44 -26.27
C GLU A 39 15.45 -30.45 -24.74
N SER A 40 16.66 -30.12 -24.25
CA SER A 40 16.91 -29.98 -22.81
C SER A 40 16.28 -28.72 -22.18
N LEU A 41 15.87 -27.76 -23.02
CA LEU A 41 15.19 -26.53 -22.62
C LEU A 41 13.66 -26.67 -22.59
N ALA A 42 13.13 -27.87 -22.83
CA ALA A 42 11.69 -28.17 -22.72
C ALA A 42 11.19 -28.33 -21.26
N GLY A 43 11.88 -27.72 -20.30
CA GLY A 43 11.25 -27.27 -19.06
C GLY A 43 10.49 -25.98 -19.36
N ILE A 44 9.28 -26.10 -19.90
CA ILE A 44 8.35 -24.97 -19.99
C ILE A 44 8.14 -24.48 -18.56
N SER A 45 8.89 -23.45 -18.15
CA SER A 45 8.53 -22.58 -17.04
C SER A 45 7.22 -21.92 -17.48
N LEU A 46 6.10 -22.59 -17.24
CA LEU A 46 4.80 -21.95 -17.23
C LEU A 46 4.99 -20.69 -16.41
N ALA A 47 4.84 -19.52 -17.02
CA ALA A 47 4.91 -18.26 -16.31
C ALA A 47 3.91 -18.35 -15.17
N GLU A 48 4.40 -18.65 -13.97
CA GLU A 48 3.53 -19.01 -12.87
C GLU A 48 2.65 -17.79 -12.59
N SER A 49 1.32 -18.00 -12.56
CA SER A 49 0.39 -16.89 -12.45
C SER A 49 0.67 -16.08 -11.18
N ALA A 50 0.76 -14.76 -11.34
CA ALA A 50 0.94 -13.84 -10.22
C ALA A 50 -0.30 -13.81 -9.31
N ALA A 51 -1.47 -14.14 -9.86
CA ALA A 51 -2.74 -14.10 -9.16
C ALA A 51 -2.99 -15.35 -8.32
N PHE A 52 -2.53 -16.51 -8.77
CA PHE A 52 -2.88 -17.79 -8.16
C PHE A 52 -1.90 -18.89 -8.55
N GLN A 53 -1.44 -19.65 -7.57
CA GLN A 53 -0.67 -20.88 -7.79
C GLN A 53 -1.20 -22.00 -6.88
N PRO A 54 -1.62 -23.17 -7.41
CA PRO A 54 -2.19 -24.26 -6.63
C PRO A 54 -1.31 -24.70 -5.45
N GLN A 55 0.01 -24.67 -5.63
CA GLN A 55 1.00 -25.05 -4.64
C GLN A 55 1.09 -24.13 -3.41
N HIS A 56 0.54 -22.91 -3.50
CA HIS A 56 0.64 -21.89 -2.46
C HIS A 56 -0.70 -21.47 -1.85
N VAL A 57 -1.83 -22.01 -2.33
CA VAL A 57 -3.19 -21.64 -1.89
C VAL A 57 -3.35 -21.60 -0.38
N GLY A 58 -2.96 -22.67 0.32
CA GLY A 58 -3.11 -22.72 1.78
C GLY A 58 -2.26 -21.67 2.51
N ARG A 59 -1.06 -21.36 1.98
CA ARG A 59 -0.18 -20.33 2.55
C ARG A 59 -0.71 -18.94 2.24
N ASP A 60 -1.16 -18.69 1.02
CA ASP A 60 -1.70 -17.40 0.59
C ASP A 60 -2.99 -17.07 1.35
N ILE A 61 -3.92 -18.01 1.52
CA ILE A 61 -5.14 -17.78 2.31
C ILE A 61 -4.80 -17.46 3.78
N ALA A 62 -3.87 -18.20 4.39
CA ALA A 62 -3.44 -17.92 5.76
C ALA A 62 -2.77 -16.54 5.88
N ALA A 63 -1.93 -16.18 4.90
CA ALA A 63 -1.27 -14.89 4.85
C ALA A 63 -2.25 -13.73 4.65
N GLY A 64 -3.26 -13.92 3.79
CA GLY A 64 -4.35 -12.99 3.58
C GLY A 64 -5.20 -12.75 4.83
N LEU A 65 -5.54 -13.82 5.57
CA LEU A 65 -6.26 -13.72 6.83
C LEU A 65 -5.47 -12.89 7.86
N ILE A 66 -4.18 -13.20 8.04
CA ILE A 66 -3.31 -12.48 8.99
C ILE A 66 -3.15 -11.02 8.58
N THR A 67 -2.94 -10.77 7.29
CA THR A 67 -2.81 -9.41 6.74
C THR A 67 -4.11 -8.63 6.87
N GLY A 68 -5.27 -9.26 6.64
CA GLY A 68 -6.59 -8.66 6.82
C GLY A 68 -6.85 -8.24 8.26
N VAL A 69 -6.53 -9.11 9.23
CA VAL A 69 -6.67 -8.79 10.66
C VAL A 69 -5.77 -7.64 11.08
N MET A 70 -4.56 -7.53 10.52
CA MET A 70 -3.70 -6.36 10.71
C MET A 70 -4.24 -5.12 9.99
N ALA A 71 -4.79 -5.29 8.79
CA ALA A 71 -5.21 -4.19 7.92
C ALA A 71 -6.40 -3.42 8.48
N ILE A 72 -7.30 -4.07 9.23
CA ILE A 72 -8.47 -3.42 9.84
C ILE A 72 -8.05 -2.28 10.79
N PRO A 73 -7.33 -2.51 11.90
CA PRO A 73 -6.97 -1.44 12.82
C PRO A 73 -6.06 -0.37 12.17
N LEU A 74 -5.17 -0.78 11.27
CA LEU A 74 -4.33 0.16 10.52
C LEU A 74 -5.17 1.08 9.64
N SER A 75 -6.14 0.53 8.90
CA SER A 75 -7.03 1.32 8.04
C SER A 75 -7.97 2.22 8.85
N VAL A 76 -8.48 1.76 10.00
CA VAL A 76 -9.29 2.57 10.92
C VAL A 76 -8.51 3.82 11.34
N GLY A 77 -7.27 3.63 11.80
CA GLY A 77 -6.42 4.73 12.24
C GLY A 77 -6.10 5.74 11.13
N ILE A 78 -5.83 5.26 9.92
CA ILE A 78 -5.52 6.14 8.78
C ILE A 78 -6.77 6.90 8.32
N ALA A 79 -7.95 6.26 8.34
CA ALA A 79 -9.23 6.92 8.02
C ALA A 79 -9.53 8.05 9.00
N MET A 80 -9.37 7.81 10.31
CA MET A 80 -9.51 8.84 11.34
C MET A 80 -8.52 9.99 11.15
N MET A 81 -7.25 9.70 10.86
CA MET A 81 -6.25 10.75 10.58
C MET A 81 -6.59 11.60 9.35
N SER A 82 -7.35 11.02 8.42
CA SER A 82 -7.73 11.68 7.16
C SER A 82 -9.04 12.45 7.28
N ASP A 83 -9.69 12.45 8.45
CA ASP A 83 -11.07 12.94 8.65
C ASP A 83 -12.09 12.26 7.71
N TYR A 84 -11.88 10.98 7.41
CA TYR A 84 -12.77 10.15 6.60
C TYR A 84 -13.59 9.20 7.46
N PRO A 85 -14.86 8.89 7.07
CA PRO A 85 -15.62 7.83 7.71
C PRO A 85 -14.88 6.49 7.65
N ILE A 86 -14.73 5.83 8.80
CA ILE A 86 -14.00 4.55 8.93
C ILE A 86 -14.55 3.49 7.97
N LYS A 87 -15.88 3.39 7.85
CA LYS A 87 -16.56 2.43 6.99
C LYS A 87 -16.20 2.62 5.50
N VAL A 88 -16.05 3.86 5.06
CA VAL A 88 -15.62 4.21 3.68
C VAL A 88 -14.15 3.84 3.46
N GLY A 89 -13.28 4.11 4.44
CA GLY A 89 -11.87 3.72 4.38
C GLY A 89 -11.68 2.20 4.30
N LEU A 90 -12.43 1.43 5.10
CA LEU A 90 -12.41 -0.04 5.06
C LEU A 90 -12.93 -0.58 3.72
N ALA A 91 -14.02 -0.02 3.20
CA ALA A 91 -14.56 -0.38 1.88
C ALA A 91 -13.56 -0.09 0.76
N THR A 92 -12.84 1.04 0.83
CA THR A 92 -11.77 1.41 -0.12
C THR A 92 -10.69 0.34 -0.17
N VAL A 93 -10.21 -0.12 1.00
CA VAL A 93 -9.17 -1.16 1.07
C VAL A 93 -9.66 -2.50 0.54
N ALA A 94 -10.86 -2.92 0.94
CA ALA A 94 -11.44 -4.18 0.46
C ALA A 94 -11.60 -4.18 -1.07
N PHE A 95 -12.14 -3.09 -1.62
CA PHE A 95 -12.28 -2.91 -3.06
C PHE A 95 -10.92 -2.91 -3.76
N ALA A 96 -9.93 -2.19 -3.24
CA ALA A 96 -8.60 -2.15 -3.84
C ALA A 96 -7.88 -3.50 -3.82
N CYS A 97 -8.05 -4.31 -2.76
CA CYS A 97 -7.53 -5.67 -2.72
C CYS A 97 -8.15 -6.54 -3.82
N LEU A 98 -9.47 -6.46 -3.99
CA LEU A 98 -10.19 -7.16 -5.05
C LEU A 98 -9.69 -6.76 -6.44
N ILE A 99 -9.57 -5.46 -6.72
CA ILE A 99 -9.06 -4.95 -8.00
C ILE A 99 -7.59 -5.36 -8.21
N GLY A 100 -6.77 -5.34 -7.15
CA GLY A 100 -5.39 -5.80 -7.19
C GLY A 100 -5.27 -7.27 -7.58
N TRP A 101 -6.11 -8.13 -7.02
CA TRP A 101 -6.18 -9.55 -7.37
C TRP A 101 -6.68 -9.78 -8.79
N ILE A 102 -7.77 -9.12 -9.20
CA ILE A 102 -8.30 -9.21 -10.57
C ILE A 102 -7.23 -8.77 -11.59
N ASN A 103 -6.56 -7.65 -11.34
CA ASN A 103 -5.54 -7.13 -12.24
C ASN A 103 -4.31 -8.04 -12.32
N ALA A 104 -4.00 -8.82 -11.28
CA ALA A 104 -2.90 -9.78 -11.29
C ALA A 104 -3.08 -10.91 -12.32
N TRP A 105 -4.32 -11.22 -12.73
CA TRP A 105 -4.61 -12.18 -13.81
C TRP A 105 -4.29 -11.63 -15.20
N ILE A 106 -4.35 -10.30 -15.39
CA ILE A 106 -4.27 -9.66 -16.71
C ILE A 106 -2.92 -8.99 -16.92
N LYS A 107 -2.52 -8.12 -15.98
CA LYS A 107 -1.29 -7.32 -16.02
C LYS A 107 -0.66 -7.31 -14.62
N PRO A 108 0.12 -8.34 -14.26
CA PRO A 108 0.74 -8.41 -12.95
C PRO A 108 1.72 -7.26 -12.75
N GLY A 109 1.60 -6.59 -11.61
CA GLY A 109 2.49 -5.53 -11.17
C GLY A 109 3.53 -6.05 -10.18
N ASN A 110 3.07 -6.40 -8.98
CA ASN A 110 3.81 -7.18 -8.00
C ASN A 110 3.00 -8.41 -7.57
N PHE A 111 3.61 -9.28 -6.77
CA PHE A 111 3.08 -10.62 -6.49
C PHE A 111 2.57 -10.81 -5.07
N ILE A 112 2.97 -9.97 -4.12
CA ILE A 112 2.63 -10.12 -2.69
C ILE A 112 2.16 -8.80 -2.05
N GLY A 113 2.08 -7.73 -2.84
CA GLY A 113 1.66 -6.41 -2.36
C GLY A 113 0.21 -6.43 -1.90
N CYS A 114 -0.07 -5.83 -0.76
CA CYS A 114 -1.42 -5.68 -0.24
C CYS A 114 -1.83 -4.20 -0.32
N PRO A 115 -2.84 -3.87 -1.15
CA PRO A 115 -3.36 -2.52 -1.26
C PRO A 115 -3.89 -1.99 0.08
N GLY A 116 -3.76 -0.69 0.31
CA GLY A 116 -4.25 -0.02 1.50
C GLY A 116 -4.28 1.49 1.34
N ILE A 117 -5.01 2.15 2.24
CA ILE A 117 -5.10 3.62 2.27
C ILE A 117 -3.68 4.21 2.29
N ALA A 118 -3.45 5.23 1.47
CA ALA A 118 -2.17 5.93 1.39
C ALA A 118 -1.87 6.66 2.72
N ALA A 119 -1.13 5.99 3.61
CA ALA A 119 -0.83 6.52 4.95
C ALA A 119 0.00 7.82 4.90
N GLY A 120 0.89 7.97 3.91
CA GLY A 120 1.67 9.18 3.70
C GLY A 120 0.79 10.39 3.35
N LEU A 121 -0.33 10.15 2.69
CA LEU A 121 -1.28 11.17 2.25
C LEU A 121 -2.37 11.52 3.26
N ALA A 122 -2.54 10.76 4.34
CA ALA A 122 -3.66 10.97 5.28
C ALA A 122 -3.80 12.41 5.77
N PRO A 123 -2.74 13.11 6.22
CA PRO A 123 -2.88 14.53 6.62
C PRO A 123 -3.17 15.48 5.45
N VAL A 124 -2.80 15.12 4.22
CA VAL A 124 -3.18 15.88 3.03
C VAL A 124 -4.66 15.66 2.74
N LEU A 125 -5.16 14.43 2.84
CA LEU A 125 -6.58 14.12 2.72
C LEU A 125 -7.43 14.86 3.76
N ALA A 126 -7.00 14.92 5.02
CA ALA A 126 -7.64 15.74 6.06
C ALA A 126 -7.68 17.23 5.69
N MET A 127 -6.59 17.78 5.17
CA MET A 127 -6.60 19.15 4.65
C MET A 127 -7.57 19.32 3.47
N GLY A 128 -7.72 18.29 2.62
CA GLY A 128 -8.71 18.26 1.55
C GLY A 128 -10.14 18.30 2.08
N VAL A 129 -10.46 17.46 3.06
CA VAL A 129 -11.75 17.45 3.76
C VAL A 129 -12.04 18.83 4.37
N ALA A 130 -11.07 19.43 5.06
CA ALA A 130 -11.21 20.74 5.68
C ALA A 130 -11.38 21.88 4.65
N SER A 131 -10.78 21.76 3.46
CA SER A 131 -10.78 22.82 2.44
C SER A 131 -11.96 22.72 1.47
N PHE A 132 -12.38 21.51 1.14
CA PHE A 132 -13.37 21.24 0.10
C PHE A 132 -14.65 20.60 0.61
N GLY A 133 -14.69 20.13 1.86
CA GLY A 133 -15.81 19.35 2.39
C GLY A 133 -15.75 17.89 1.98
N MET A 134 -16.27 17.01 2.84
CA MET A 134 -16.29 15.56 2.62
C MET A 134 -17.11 15.18 1.37
N GLU A 135 -18.16 15.93 1.08
CA GLU A 135 -19.04 15.78 -0.08
C GLU A 135 -18.29 15.94 -1.41
N ASN A 136 -17.26 16.78 -1.46
CA ASN A 136 -16.49 17.04 -2.68
C ASN A 136 -15.26 16.15 -2.81
N MET A 137 -14.85 15.49 -1.72
CA MET A 137 -13.65 14.66 -1.74
C MET A 137 -13.77 13.49 -2.72
N ALA A 138 -14.94 12.90 -2.89
CA ALA A 138 -15.18 11.89 -3.93
C ALA A 138 -14.71 12.36 -5.32
N PHE A 139 -15.06 13.60 -5.69
CA PHE A 139 -14.63 14.19 -6.95
C PHE A 139 -13.14 14.50 -7.01
N VAL A 140 -12.54 14.99 -5.92
CA VAL A 140 -11.09 15.22 -5.82
C VAL A 140 -10.31 13.92 -6.05
N ILE A 141 -10.74 12.83 -5.44
CA ILE A 141 -10.11 11.51 -5.57
C ILE A 141 -10.32 10.93 -6.98
N PHE A 142 -11.51 11.11 -7.56
CA PHE A 142 -11.77 10.77 -8.96
C PHE A 142 -10.80 11.49 -9.90
N LEU A 143 -10.66 12.82 -9.77
CA LEU A 143 -9.77 13.61 -10.59
C LEU A 143 -8.30 13.22 -10.40
N THR A 144 -7.89 12.95 -9.16
CA THR A 144 -6.57 12.42 -8.81
C THR A 144 -6.29 11.12 -9.56
N ALA A 145 -7.25 10.19 -9.54
CA ALA A 145 -7.11 8.89 -10.18
C ALA A 145 -7.13 8.98 -11.73
N VAL A 146 -7.88 9.93 -12.30
CA VAL A 146 -7.81 10.25 -13.74
C VAL A 146 -6.41 10.76 -14.12
N MET A 147 -5.82 11.64 -13.31
CA MET A 147 -4.44 12.10 -13.55
C MET A 147 -3.42 10.96 -13.43
N GLN A 148 -3.61 10.04 -12.46
CA GLN A 148 -2.80 8.82 -12.37
C GLN A 148 -2.93 7.94 -13.61
N ALA A 149 -4.14 7.80 -14.17
CA ALA A 149 -4.37 7.05 -15.39
C ALA A 149 -3.64 7.68 -16.61
N ILE A 150 -3.56 9.02 -16.67
CA ILE A 150 -2.77 9.73 -17.68
C ILE A 150 -1.28 9.41 -17.52
N ILE A 151 -0.75 9.52 -16.29
CA ILE A 151 0.65 9.20 -15.97
C ILE A 151 0.99 7.76 -16.36
N TRP A 152 0.10 6.82 -16.05
CA TRP A 152 0.20 5.41 -16.43
C TRP A 152 0.24 5.22 -17.95
N LYS A 153 -0.70 5.84 -18.68
CA LYS A 153 -0.83 5.71 -20.14
C LYS A 153 0.44 6.13 -20.87
N PHE A 154 1.10 7.19 -20.41
CA PHE A 154 2.34 7.69 -21.00
C PHE A 154 3.61 7.10 -20.38
N ASN A 155 3.49 6.13 -19.47
CA ASN A 155 4.61 5.52 -18.75
C ASN A 155 5.51 6.52 -18.02
N TRP A 156 4.98 7.66 -17.58
CA TRP A 156 5.77 8.74 -16.97
C TRP A 156 6.40 8.35 -15.63
N GLN A 157 5.90 7.28 -15.00
CA GLN A 157 6.50 6.67 -13.82
C GLN A 157 7.99 6.29 -14.01
N ARG A 158 8.42 6.01 -15.25
CA ARG A 158 9.84 5.74 -15.56
C ARG A 158 10.74 6.93 -15.25
N TYR A 159 10.28 8.15 -15.51
CA TYR A 159 11.06 9.34 -15.22
C TYR A 159 11.19 9.58 -13.73
N ILE A 160 10.16 9.22 -12.95
CA ILE A 160 10.19 9.27 -11.49
C ILE A 160 11.23 8.28 -10.94
N LEU A 161 11.29 7.05 -11.46
CA LEU A 161 12.34 6.08 -11.11
C LEU A 161 13.76 6.58 -11.42
N LEU A 162 13.93 7.34 -12.50
CA LEU A 162 15.23 7.93 -12.88
C LEU A 162 15.58 9.17 -12.04
N ALA A 163 14.57 9.90 -11.57
CA ALA A 163 14.74 11.14 -10.82
C ALA A 163 14.87 10.94 -9.31
N VAL A 164 14.54 9.74 -8.78
CA VAL A 164 14.49 9.45 -7.34
C VAL A 164 15.67 8.55 -6.93
N PRO A 165 16.74 9.13 -6.34
CA PRO A 165 17.85 8.36 -5.81
C PRO A 165 17.44 7.44 -4.65
N ALA A 166 18.18 6.36 -4.42
CA ALA A 166 17.91 5.41 -3.33
C ALA A 166 17.81 6.10 -1.94
N TYR A 167 18.66 7.09 -1.67
CA TYR A 167 18.64 7.84 -0.41
C TYR A 167 17.38 8.72 -0.25
N LEU A 168 16.78 9.17 -1.34
CA LEU A 168 15.53 9.95 -1.30
C LEU A 168 14.36 9.04 -0.89
N VAL A 169 14.41 7.75 -1.26
CA VAL A 169 13.44 6.74 -0.79
C VAL A 169 13.49 6.55 0.71
N GLU A 170 14.69 6.38 1.25
CA GLU A 170 14.88 6.21 2.69
C GLU A 170 14.44 7.45 3.46
N GLY A 171 14.77 8.65 2.95
CA GLY A 171 14.31 9.92 3.52
C GLY A 171 12.79 10.09 3.49
N LEU A 172 12.13 9.76 2.37
CA LEU A 172 10.67 9.81 2.24
C LEU A 172 10.00 8.82 3.21
N LEU A 173 10.48 7.58 3.28
CA LEU A 173 9.96 6.56 4.19
C LEU A 173 10.16 6.94 5.66
N ALA A 174 11.32 7.50 6.02
CA ALA A 174 11.57 8.02 7.37
C ALA A 174 10.65 9.20 7.72
N GLY A 175 10.45 10.12 6.76
CA GLY A 175 9.53 11.25 6.91
C GLY A 175 8.08 10.82 7.10
N ILE A 176 7.59 9.89 6.27
CA ILE A 176 6.25 9.30 6.42
C ILE A 176 6.12 8.60 7.77
N GLY A 177 7.10 7.80 8.17
CA GLY A 177 7.12 7.12 9.47
C GLY A 177 7.06 8.09 10.65
N LEU A 178 7.87 9.15 10.63
CA LEU A 178 7.85 10.20 11.66
C LEU A 178 6.52 10.96 11.68
N LYS A 179 5.99 11.33 10.51
CA LYS A 179 4.69 12.00 10.36
C LYS A 179 3.56 11.16 10.96
N ILE A 180 3.53 9.86 10.65
CA ILE A 180 2.58 8.89 11.21
C ILE A 180 2.75 8.83 12.73
N ALA A 181 3.97 8.64 13.25
CA ALA A 181 4.20 8.55 14.68
C ALA A 181 3.71 9.80 15.45
N LEU A 182 4.01 11.00 14.92
CA LEU A 182 3.56 12.25 15.53
C LEU A 182 2.04 12.39 15.49
N LYS A 183 1.41 12.09 14.35
CA LYS A 183 -0.05 12.21 14.22
C LYS A 183 -0.80 11.14 15.00
N PHE A 184 -0.32 9.90 15.04
CA PHE A 184 -0.95 8.84 15.84
C PHE A 184 -0.75 9.01 17.34
N SER A 185 0.26 9.77 17.76
CA SER A 185 0.47 10.05 19.19
C SER A 185 -0.76 10.72 19.82
N THR A 186 -1.50 11.56 19.08
CA THR A 186 -2.69 12.24 19.60
C THR A 186 -3.80 11.24 19.97
N PHE A 187 -4.00 10.20 19.16
CA PHE A 187 -4.99 9.15 19.41
C PHE A 187 -4.69 8.32 20.68
N THR A 188 -3.46 8.36 21.22
CA THR A 188 -3.11 7.61 22.45
C THR A 188 -3.68 8.23 23.73
N TYR A 189 -4.11 9.49 23.67
CA TYR A 189 -4.63 10.25 24.80
C TYR A 189 -5.92 11.02 24.46
N GLU A 190 -6.48 10.80 23.28
CA GLU A 190 -7.70 11.44 22.83
C GLU A 190 -8.91 10.96 23.62
N LEU A 191 -9.84 11.88 23.88
CA LEU A 191 -11.09 11.61 24.56
C LEU A 191 -12.25 12.16 23.72
N PRO A 192 -13.43 11.51 23.75
CA PRO A 192 -14.66 12.07 23.19
C PRO A 192 -14.89 13.50 23.69
N ALA A 193 -15.40 14.37 22.83
CA ALA A 193 -15.58 15.80 23.10
C ALA A 193 -16.34 16.07 24.41
N GLU A 194 -17.27 15.20 24.80
CA GLU A 194 -18.05 15.26 26.04
C GLU A 194 -17.19 15.14 27.31
N LEU A 195 -16.06 14.43 27.25
CA LEU A 195 -15.13 14.19 28.36
C LEU A 195 -13.95 15.17 28.39
N VAL A 196 -13.84 16.04 27.36
CA VAL A 196 -12.80 17.08 27.26
C VAL A 196 -13.17 18.33 28.08
N ALA A 197 -14.41 18.43 28.57
CA ALA A 197 -14.94 19.58 29.32
C ALA A 197 -14.31 19.85 30.70
N ALA A 198 -13.27 19.10 31.12
CA ALA A 198 -12.54 19.39 32.35
C ALA A 198 -11.42 20.41 32.09
N ASP A 199 -11.33 21.46 32.92
CA ASP A 199 -10.33 22.54 32.87
C ASP A 199 -8.86 22.09 33.00
N THR A 200 -8.60 20.78 33.05
CA THR A 200 -7.26 20.18 33.16
C THR A 200 -7.05 19.17 32.05
N PHE A 201 -5.94 19.34 31.31
CA PHE A 201 -5.55 18.41 30.24
C PHE A 201 -5.35 16.98 30.80
N LEU A 202 -4.71 16.83 31.95
CA LEU A 202 -4.54 15.52 32.58
C LEU A 202 -5.72 15.23 33.50
N ASN A 203 -6.71 14.51 32.97
CA ASN A 203 -7.81 13.94 33.75
C ASN A 203 -7.62 12.42 33.92
N GLY A 204 -8.38 11.80 34.83
CA GLY A 204 -8.28 10.37 35.11
C GLY A 204 -8.54 9.49 33.87
N ALA A 205 -9.50 9.89 33.02
CA ALA A 205 -9.82 9.17 31.78
C ALA A 205 -8.67 9.20 30.77
N ARG A 206 -8.01 10.35 30.61
CA ARG A 206 -6.84 10.51 29.73
C ARG A 206 -5.66 9.71 30.25
N LEU A 207 -5.42 9.71 31.55
CA LEU A 207 -4.38 8.88 32.16
C LEU A 207 -4.64 7.39 31.92
N GLN A 208 -5.89 6.95 32.07
CA GLN A 208 -6.29 5.57 31.76
C GLN A 208 -6.02 5.22 30.29
N MET A 209 -6.39 6.10 29.34
CA MET A 209 -6.13 5.90 27.90
C MET A 209 -4.63 5.84 27.58
N ILE A 210 -3.83 6.71 28.19
CA ILE A 210 -2.36 6.71 28.03
C ILE A 210 -1.79 5.38 28.53
N LEU A 211 -2.21 4.91 29.71
CA LEU A 211 -1.72 3.66 30.29
C LEU A 211 -2.09 2.45 29.43
N ILE A 212 -3.33 2.37 28.95
CA ILE A 212 -3.78 1.29 28.06
C ILE A 212 -3.00 1.33 26.74
N SER A 213 -2.82 2.51 26.15
CA SER A 213 -2.08 2.69 24.89
C SER A 213 -0.61 2.30 25.04
N LEU A 214 0.06 2.72 26.12
CA LEU A 214 1.46 2.37 26.38
C LEU A 214 1.64 0.89 26.68
N ALA A 215 0.76 0.30 27.50
CA ALA A 215 0.76 -1.13 27.78
C ALA A 215 0.51 -1.95 26.51
N GLY A 216 -0.47 -1.53 25.69
CA GLY A 216 -0.78 -2.15 24.42
C GLY A 216 0.36 -2.07 23.42
N LEU A 217 1.00 -0.90 23.29
CA LEU A 217 2.18 -0.71 22.46
C LEU A 217 3.35 -1.58 22.93
N GLY A 218 3.63 -1.60 24.25
CA GLY A 218 4.68 -2.42 24.83
C GLY A 218 4.45 -3.91 24.60
N LEU A 219 3.21 -4.39 24.81
CA LEU A 219 2.82 -5.76 24.54
C LEU A 219 2.94 -6.09 23.05
N PHE A 220 2.48 -5.22 22.16
CA PHE A 220 2.59 -5.41 20.72
C PHE A 220 4.06 -5.52 20.28
N VAL A 221 4.93 -4.60 20.73
CA VAL A 221 6.37 -4.64 20.41
C VAL A 221 7.02 -5.91 20.95
N TYR A 222 6.70 -6.32 22.19
CA TYR A 222 7.20 -7.56 22.77
C TYR A 222 6.78 -8.79 21.95
N LEU A 223 5.48 -8.91 21.63
CA LEU A 223 4.96 -10.03 20.85
C LEU A 223 5.51 -10.01 19.41
N PHE A 224 5.57 -8.84 18.79
CA PHE A 224 6.05 -8.69 17.42
C PHE A 224 7.53 -9.07 17.31
N THR A 225 8.38 -8.58 18.20
CA THR A 225 9.81 -8.93 18.19
C THR A 225 10.05 -10.43 18.40
N LYS A 226 9.26 -11.08 19.26
CA LYS A 226 9.38 -12.51 19.56
C LYS A 226 8.79 -13.42 18.49
N PHE A 227 7.64 -13.07 17.90
CA PHE A 227 6.85 -13.96 17.06
C PHE A 227 6.81 -13.61 15.58
N LYS A 228 7.35 -12.46 15.11
CA LYS A 228 7.25 -12.03 13.71
C LYS A 228 7.72 -13.06 12.66
N TYR A 229 8.66 -13.94 13.00
CA TYR A 229 9.19 -14.96 12.07
C TYR A 229 8.67 -16.38 12.33
N ILE A 230 7.98 -16.60 13.46
CA ILE A 230 7.50 -17.93 13.87
C ILE A 230 5.98 -18.01 13.69
N GLN A 231 5.25 -17.04 14.24
CA GLN A 231 3.80 -16.94 14.18
C GLN A 231 3.39 -15.47 14.06
N PRO A 232 3.47 -14.88 12.85
CA PRO A 232 3.19 -13.46 12.62
C PRO A 232 1.74 -13.06 12.95
N ALA A 233 0.83 -14.02 13.10
CA ALA A 233 -0.54 -13.79 13.58
C ALA A 233 -0.59 -13.31 15.04
N VAL A 234 0.25 -13.85 15.92
CA VAL A 234 0.14 -13.71 17.38
C VAL A 234 0.06 -12.24 17.84
N PRO A 235 0.93 -11.31 17.39
CA PRO A 235 0.90 -9.93 17.85
C PRO A 235 -0.44 -9.23 17.56
N TYR A 236 -1.03 -9.48 16.38
CA TYR A 236 -2.26 -8.82 15.95
C TYR A 236 -3.50 -9.41 16.63
N PHE A 237 -3.64 -10.74 16.66
CA PHE A 237 -4.78 -11.38 17.31
C PHE A 237 -4.75 -11.20 18.83
N ALA A 238 -3.57 -11.28 19.45
CA ALA A 238 -3.44 -11.07 20.89
C ALA A 238 -3.81 -9.65 21.29
N ILE A 239 -3.36 -8.62 20.54
CA ILE A 239 -3.66 -7.24 20.91
C ILE A 239 -5.14 -6.89 20.70
N ILE A 240 -5.75 -7.36 19.60
CA ILE A 240 -7.17 -7.14 19.32
C ILE A 240 -8.02 -7.88 20.36
N GLY A 241 -7.72 -9.16 20.62
CA GLY A 241 -8.42 -9.98 21.60
C GLY A 241 -8.29 -9.44 23.02
N ALA A 242 -7.09 -9.02 23.42
CA ALA A 242 -6.87 -8.39 24.73
C ALA A 242 -7.61 -7.06 24.86
N GLY A 243 -7.65 -6.24 23.81
CA GLY A 243 -8.41 -4.99 23.78
C GLY A 243 -9.93 -5.22 23.94
N VAL A 244 -10.50 -6.16 23.16
CA VAL A 244 -11.92 -6.53 23.25
C VAL A 244 -12.26 -7.06 24.65
N LEU A 245 -11.41 -7.92 25.20
CA LEU A 245 -11.62 -8.50 26.53
C LEU A 245 -11.53 -7.43 27.62
N LEU A 246 -10.52 -6.55 27.57
CA LEU A 246 -10.36 -5.45 28.53
C LEU A 246 -11.55 -4.49 28.50
N ALA A 247 -12.11 -4.21 27.32
CA ALA A 247 -13.29 -3.37 27.16
C ALA A 247 -14.57 -3.97 27.80
N GLN A 248 -14.61 -5.27 28.11
CA GLN A 248 -15.73 -5.87 28.86
C GLN A 248 -15.67 -5.58 30.36
N PHE A 249 -14.47 -5.33 30.90
CA PHE A 249 -14.25 -5.16 32.35
C PHE A 249 -14.04 -3.70 32.75
N ILE A 250 -13.58 -2.87 31.82
CA ILE A 250 -13.24 -1.47 32.06
C ILE A 250 -14.06 -0.62 31.10
N ASN A 251 -14.76 0.40 31.63
CA ASN A 251 -15.39 1.40 30.79
C ASN A 251 -14.30 2.21 30.09
N VAL A 252 -14.14 1.97 28.79
CA VAL A 252 -13.22 2.69 27.93
C VAL A 252 -14.03 3.66 27.08
N PRO A 253 -13.59 4.92 26.92
CA PRO A 253 -14.22 5.84 25.99
C PRO A 253 -14.09 5.27 24.57
N MET A 254 -15.17 4.69 24.07
CA MET A 254 -15.16 3.98 22.80
C MET A 254 -15.32 4.97 21.65
N LEU A 255 -14.47 4.88 20.64
CA LEU A 255 -14.66 5.58 19.38
C LEU A 255 -15.90 5.00 18.70
N HIS A 256 -16.90 5.83 18.46
CA HIS A 256 -18.09 5.41 17.75
C HIS A 256 -17.80 5.39 16.25
N VAL A 257 -18.02 4.26 15.60
CA VAL A 257 -17.96 4.19 14.13
C VAL A 257 -19.30 4.69 13.62
N GLU A 258 -19.30 5.88 13.01
CA GLU A 258 -20.49 6.41 12.36
C GLU A 258 -20.99 5.44 11.29
N ASP A 259 -22.28 5.09 11.34
CA ASP A 259 -22.89 4.24 10.32
C ASP A 259 -23.24 5.07 9.08
N VAL A 260 -22.24 5.29 8.24
CA VAL A 260 -22.42 5.98 6.96
C VAL A 260 -22.90 4.98 5.90
N PRO A 261 -23.98 5.27 5.14
CA PRO A 261 -24.41 4.40 4.05
C PRO A 261 -23.35 4.36 2.94
N LEU A 262 -22.96 3.16 2.53
CA LEU A 262 -22.12 2.97 1.34
C LEU A 262 -23.03 2.92 0.12
N SER A 263 -23.31 4.08 -0.46
CA SER A 263 -24.05 4.19 -1.72
C SER A 263 -23.10 4.44 -2.87
N VAL A 264 -23.28 3.72 -3.98
CA VAL A 264 -22.60 4.03 -5.23
C VAL A 264 -23.30 5.24 -5.86
N ALA A 265 -22.58 6.35 -6.00
CA ALA A 265 -23.01 7.59 -6.58
C ALA A 265 -21.96 8.13 -7.56
N LEU A 266 -22.38 8.95 -8.51
CA LEU A 266 -21.42 9.66 -9.35
C LEU A 266 -20.71 10.72 -8.49
N PRO A 267 -19.38 10.85 -8.60
CA PRO A 267 -18.63 11.91 -7.94
C PRO A 267 -18.95 13.24 -8.63
N ILE A 268 -20.03 13.89 -8.23
CA ILE A 268 -20.47 15.19 -8.75
C ILE A 268 -20.04 16.25 -7.74
N PRO A 269 -19.23 17.24 -8.13
CA PRO A 269 -18.81 18.28 -7.22
C PRO A 269 -19.90 19.33 -7.01
N HIS A 270 -19.91 19.90 -5.81
CA HIS A 270 -20.73 21.04 -5.42
C HIS A 270 -19.80 22.22 -5.10
N PHE A 271 -19.28 22.87 -6.16
CA PHE A 271 -18.41 24.04 -6.03
C PHE A 271 -19.16 25.32 -6.41
N ASP A 272 -19.24 26.26 -5.48
CA ASP A 272 -19.96 27.52 -5.69
C ASP A 272 -19.13 28.58 -6.45
N SER A 273 -17.80 28.42 -6.51
CA SER A 273 -16.88 29.42 -7.08
C SER A 273 -15.95 28.83 -8.15
N PRO A 274 -15.74 29.52 -9.29
CA PRO A 274 -14.75 29.13 -10.31
C PRO A 274 -13.32 29.05 -9.78
N LEU A 275 -12.98 29.82 -8.74
CA LEU A 275 -11.63 29.76 -8.14
C LEU A 275 -11.38 28.44 -7.42
N THR A 276 -12.42 27.86 -6.81
CA THR A 276 -12.35 26.55 -6.13
C THR A 276 -11.98 25.45 -7.10
N TRP A 277 -12.45 25.51 -8.36
CA TRP A 277 -12.06 24.55 -9.40
C TRP A 277 -10.56 24.54 -9.65
N LEU A 278 -9.91 25.71 -9.71
CA LEU A 278 -8.48 25.80 -9.90
C LEU A 278 -7.71 25.17 -8.72
N TYR A 279 -8.16 25.43 -7.49
CA TYR A 279 -7.56 24.83 -6.30
C TYR A 279 -7.75 23.32 -6.26
N VAL A 280 -8.93 22.81 -6.61
CA VAL A 280 -9.23 21.37 -6.67
C VAL A 280 -8.37 20.67 -7.70
N VAL A 281 -8.21 21.24 -8.89
CA VAL A 281 -7.33 20.68 -9.93
C VAL A 281 -5.88 20.66 -9.46
N GLY A 282 -5.38 21.76 -8.87
CA GLY A 282 -4.03 21.83 -8.32
C GLY A 282 -3.79 20.83 -7.18
N PHE A 283 -4.78 20.67 -6.30
CA PHE A 283 -4.74 19.73 -5.18
C PHE A 283 -4.77 18.27 -5.65
N ALA A 284 -5.66 17.93 -6.61
CA ALA A 284 -5.71 16.60 -7.22
C ALA A 284 -4.41 16.27 -7.96
N ALA A 285 -3.79 17.25 -8.64
CA ALA A 285 -2.50 17.07 -9.29
C ALA A 285 -1.37 16.80 -8.28
N MET A 286 -1.37 17.52 -7.15
CA MET A 286 -0.44 17.27 -6.05
C MET A 286 -0.61 15.85 -5.50
N LEU A 287 -1.83 15.44 -5.17
CA LEU A 287 -2.14 14.08 -4.70
C LEU A 287 -1.67 13.04 -5.71
N ALA A 288 -1.97 13.23 -7.00
CA ALA A 288 -1.63 12.28 -8.05
C ALA A 288 -0.11 12.07 -8.17
N ILE A 289 0.67 13.15 -8.09
CA ILE A 289 2.12 13.08 -8.16
C ILE A 289 2.68 12.33 -6.94
N ILE A 290 2.22 12.68 -5.73
CA ILE A 290 2.70 12.03 -4.50
C ILE A 290 2.34 10.54 -4.51
N ASP A 291 1.09 10.20 -4.85
CA ASP A 291 0.64 8.80 -4.95
C ASP A 291 1.48 8.00 -5.94
N VAL A 292 1.79 8.55 -7.12
CA VAL A 292 2.61 7.84 -8.12
C VAL A 292 4.01 7.60 -7.57
N ILE A 293 4.62 8.60 -6.93
CA ILE A 293 5.92 8.45 -6.29
C ILE A 293 5.86 7.35 -5.23
N GLU A 294 4.92 7.43 -4.28
CA GLU A 294 4.78 6.46 -3.20
C GLU A 294 4.51 5.05 -3.74
N GLN A 295 3.69 4.89 -4.78
CA GLN A 295 3.37 3.61 -5.38
C GLN A 295 4.59 2.98 -6.08
N VAL A 296 5.33 3.77 -6.86
CA VAL A 296 6.56 3.30 -7.54
C VAL A 296 7.57 2.78 -6.52
N MET A 297 7.70 3.50 -5.41
CA MET A 297 8.66 3.22 -4.34
C MET A 297 8.24 2.01 -3.51
N SER A 298 6.94 1.93 -3.20
CA SER A 298 6.35 0.77 -2.52
C SER A 298 6.53 -0.48 -3.37
N ASN A 299 6.35 -0.38 -4.69
CA ASN A 299 6.57 -1.50 -5.60
C ASN A 299 8.03 -1.98 -5.60
N ALA A 300 8.99 -1.05 -5.61
CA ALA A 300 10.42 -1.38 -5.50
C ALA A 300 10.77 -2.02 -4.15
N ALA A 301 10.16 -1.57 -3.05
CA ALA A 301 10.34 -2.16 -1.73
C ALA A 301 9.70 -3.56 -1.65
N ILE A 302 8.53 -3.77 -2.26
CA ILE A 302 7.84 -5.06 -2.35
C ILE A 302 8.68 -6.08 -3.12
N GLN A 303 9.29 -5.68 -4.23
CA GLN A 303 10.22 -6.52 -4.99
C GLN A 303 11.37 -7.04 -4.11
N LYS A 304 11.93 -6.19 -3.25
CA LYS A 304 13.03 -6.59 -2.36
C LYS A 304 12.62 -7.64 -1.31
N ILE A 305 11.36 -7.61 -0.88
CA ILE A 305 10.84 -8.55 0.13
C ILE A 305 10.16 -9.77 -0.49
N ASP A 306 9.96 -9.82 -1.82
CA ASP A 306 9.34 -10.95 -2.52
C ASP A 306 10.09 -12.27 -2.24
N PRO A 307 9.40 -13.37 -1.85
CA PRO A 307 10.08 -14.62 -1.50
C PRO A 307 10.87 -15.22 -2.66
N LEU A 308 10.40 -14.99 -3.89
CA LEU A 308 10.99 -15.51 -5.12
C LEU A 308 11.85 -14.46 -5.85
N LYS A 309 12.01 -13.26 -5.25
CA LYS A 309 12.75 -12.11 -5.82
C LYS A 309 12.33 -11.79 -7.27
N ARG A 310 11.03 -11.89 -7.56
CA ARG A 310 10.49 -11.64 -8.90
C ARG A 310 10.52 -10.15 -9.23
N GLU A 311 10.87 -9.85 -10.48
CA GLU A 311 10.85 -8.49 -11.01
C GLU A 311 9.43 -7.92 -11.00
N CYS A 312 9.26 -6.71 -10.46
CA CYS A 312 7.96 -6.06 -10.40
C CYS A 312 7.81 -5.02 -11.51
N ASN A 313 6.64 -4.99 -12.15
CA ASN A 313 6.31 -3.97 -13.15
C ASN A 313 5.53 -2.82 -12.50
N SER A 314 6.22 -1.73 -12.17
CA SER A 314 5.62 -0.57 -11.51
C SER A 314 4.48 0.07 -12.29
N ASN A 315 4.52 0.06 -13.62
CA ASN A 315 3.42 0.60 -14.43
C ASN A 315 2.16 -0.26 -14.31
N ASN A 316 2.30 -1.59 -14.26
CA ASN A 316 1.16 -2.49 -14.02
C ASN A 316 0.62 -2.39 -12.59
N SER A 317 1.49 -2.14 -11.59
CA SER A 317 1.02 -1.87 -10.23
C SER A 317 0.22 -0.56 -10.16
N LEU A 318 0.70 0.49 -10.84
CA LEU A 318 -0.05 1.75 -10.98
C LEU A 318 -1.42 1.52 -11.61
N LEU A 319 -1.52 0.67 -12.63
CA LEU A 319 -2.79 0.30 -13.26
C LEU A 319 -3.84 -0.19 -12.25
N ALA A 320 -3.48 -1.20 -11.45
CA ALA A 320 -4.39 -1.75 -10.45
C ALA A 320 -4.88 -0.66 -9.48
N ILE A 321 -3.95 0.18 -9.03
CA ILE A 321 -4.19 1.18 -8.00
C ILE A 321 -5.08 2.32 -8.50
N TRP A 322 -4.83 2.87 -9.69
CA TRP A 322 -5.70 3.95 -10.17
C TRP A 322 -7.09 3.45 -10.57
N ILE A 323 -7.22 2.20 -11.07
CA ILE A 323 -8.55 1.58 -11.28
C ILE A 323 -9.29 1.47 -9.94
N ALA A 324 -8.58 1.03 -8.89
CA ALA A 324 -9.15 0.97 -7.55
C ALA A 324 -9.57 2.36 -7.04
N ASN A 325 -8.74 3.38 -7.24
CA ASN A 325 -9.03 4.76 -6.80
C ASN A 325 -10.20 5.39 -7.58
N ILE A 326 -10.28 5.16 -8.91
CA ILE A 326 -11.44 5.57 -9.71
C ILE A 326 -12.70 4.89 -9.17
N GLY A 327 -12.70 3.57 -9.00
CA GLY A 327 -13.86 2.85 -8.49
C GLY A 327 -14.24 3.25 -7.06
N ALA A 328 -13.25 3.51 -6.21
CA ALA A 328 -13.45 3.96 -4.83
C ALA A 328 -14.15 5.32 -4.75
N SER A 329 -13.86 6.22 -5.68
CA SER A 329 -14.49 7.54 -5.73
C SER A 329 -16.02 7.50 -5.86
N PHE A 330 -16.57 6.44 -6.47
CA PHE A 330 -18.02 6.29 -6.62
C PHE A 330 -18.74 5.97 -5.31
N PHE A 331 -18.03 5.58 -4.24
CA PHE A 331 -18.63 5.39 -2.92
C PHE A 331 -18.01 6.31 -1.85
N GLY A 332 -17.42 7.42 -2.28
CA GLY A 332 -16.79 8.41 -1.40
C GLY A 332 -15.43 7.99 -0.87
N GLY A 333 -14.80 6.99 -1.48
CA GLY A 333 -13.51 6.44 -1.07
C GLY A 333 -12.34 7.42 -1.11
N MET A 334 -11.20 6.94 -0.65
CA MET A 334 -9.94 7.70 -0.55
C MET A 334 -8.85 7.09 -1.42
N THR A 335 -7.72 7.78 -1.56
CA THR A 335 -6.58 7.23 -2.32
C THR A 335 -6.00 6.01 -1.62
N ASN A 336 -5.70 5.01 -2.44
CA ASN A 336 -5.15 3.73 -2.06
C ASN A 336 -3.85 3.50 -2.84
N LEU A 337 -2.95 2.69 -2.29
CA LEU A 337 -1.68 2.25 -2.89
C LEU A 337 -1.25 0.92 -2.28
N ASP A 338 -0.22 0.26 -2.80
CA ASP A 338 0.33 -0.95 -2.14
C ASP A 338 1.01 -0.58 -0.82
N GLY A 339 0.37 -0.93 0.31
CA GLY A 339 0.87 -0.54 1.63
C GLY A 339 2.07 -1.38 2.04
N LEU A 340 3.22 -0.75 2.27
CA LEU A 340 4.46 -1.46 2.62
C LEU A 340 4.34 -2.29 3.92
N ALA A 341 3.71 -1.75 4.96
CA ALA A 341 3.50 -2.48 6.22
C ALA A 341 2.61 -3.72 6.03
N LYS A 342 1.54 -3.58 5.23
CA LYS A 342 0.61 -4.68 4.90
C LYS A 342 1.31 -5.75 4.08
N SER A 343 2.02 -5.33 3.03
CA SER A 343 2.81 -6.21 2.17
C SER A 343 3.93 -6.93 2.92
N THR A 344 4.57 -6.26 3.89
CA THR A 344 5.57 -6.88 4.77
C THR A 344 4.94 -7.93 5.67
N THR A 345 3.77 -7.65 6.26
CA THR A 345 3.04 -8.62 7.08
C THR A 345 2.60 -9.82 6.25
N ASN A 346 2.11 -9.56 5.04
CA ASN A 346 1.73 -10.59 4.08
C ASN A 346 2.91 -11.51 3.73
N ARG A 347 4.08 -10.91 3.49
CA ARG A 347 5.33 -11.63 3.28
C ARG A 347 5.76 -12.46 4.49
N LEU A 348 5.69 -11.90 5.69
CA LEU A 348 6.04 -12.59 6.93
C LEU A 348 5.09 -13.76 7.19
N ALA A 349 3.82 -13.60 6.85
CA ALA A 349 2.80 -14.64 6.95
C ALA A 349 2.90 -15.73 5.86
N GLY A 350 3.80 -15.56 4.89
CA GLY A 350 4.17 -16.61 3.93
C GLY A 350 3.48 -16.52 2.57
N ALA A 351 3.02 -15.33 2.17
CA ALA A 351 2.43 -15.11 0.84
C ALA A 351 3.44 -15.29 -0.31
N TYR A 352 2.96 -15.86 -1.41
CA TYR A 352 3.66 -16.05 -2.68
C TYR A 352 2.89 -15.49 -3.88
N THR A 353 1.58 -15.31 -3.80
CA THR A 353 0.77 -14.78 -4.90
C THR A 353 -0.24 -13.74 -4.41
N LYS A 354 -0.85 -13.00 -5.34
CA LYS A 354 -1.88 -11.99 -5.04
C LYS A 354 -3.20 -12.58 -4.51
N LEU A 355 -3.30 -13.91 -4.40
CA LEU A 355 -4.43 -14.58 -3.76
C LEU A 355 -4.55 -14.24 -2.27
N SER A 356 -3.43 -13.97 -1.60
CA SER A 356 -3.37 -13.55 -0.19
C SER A 356 -4.01 -12.18 0.01
#